data_AF-A0A9P4U119-F1
#
_entry.id   AF-A0A9P4U119-F1
#
_cell.length_a   1.000
_cell.length_b   1.000
_cell.length_c   1.000
_cell.angle_alpha   90.00
_cell.angle_beta   90.00
_cell.angle_gamma   90.00
#
_symmetry.space_group_name_H-M   'P 1'
#
loop_
_entity.id
_entity.type
_entity.pdbx_description
1 polymer ?
#
loop_
_entity_poly.entity_id
_entity_poly.type
_entity_poly.pdbx_seq_one_letter_code
_entity_poly.pdbx_strand_id
1 'polypeptide(L)'
;MKSKALISPTVLSSPSRKVKMKAKNRRPSRRSTRIAQVPAPYRYEPLPTSSSFRILELLPGREGDLVQFNYILADWNSPPEYEAISYAWGAPDDKATILHEGKDLSVP
;
A
#
# COMPACT_ATOMS: atom_id res chain seq x y z
N MET A 1 -16.95 -34.15 -70.14
CA MET A 1 -15.88 -34.31 -69.13
C MET A 1 -16.42 -35.13 -67.97
N LYS A 2 -15.78 -36.28 -67.70
CA LYS A 2 -15.71 -37.14 -66.50
C LYS A 2 -17.00 -37.52 -65.72
N SER A 3 -17.16 -38.84 -65.62
CA SER A 3 -18.18 -39.65 -64.94
C SER A 3 -17.82 -40.03 -63.48
N LYS A 4 -18.77 -40.71 -62.81
CA LYS A 4 -18.67 -41.55 -61.57
C LYS A 4 -18.70 -40.81 -60.23
N ALA A 5 -19.25 -41.34 -59.13
CA ALA A 5 -20.15 -42.46 -58.83
C ALA A 5 -20.56 -42.32 -57.34
N LEU A 6 -21.62 -43.04 -56.93
CA LEU A 6 -22.06 -43.27 -55.54
C LEU A 6 -20.91 -43.72 -54.61
N ILE A 7 -21.09 -43.56 -53.29
CA ILE A 7 -21.08 -44.60 -52.24
C ILE A 7 -21.22 -43.93 -50.85
N SER A 8 -22.21 -44.35 -50.07
CA SER A 8 -22.27 -44.17 -48.61
C SER A 8 -21.47 -45.27 -47.91
N PRO A 9 -20.93 -45.04 -46.71
CA PRO A 9 -21.24 -46.03 -45.67
C PRO A 9 -21.37 -45.45 -44.25
N THR A 10 -22.32 -46.06 -43.53
CA THR A 10 -22.53 -46.07 -42.08
C THR A 10 -21.31 -46.57 -41.32
N VAL A 11 -20.96 -45.95 -40.17
CA VAL A 11 -20.12 -46.61 -39.15
C VAL A 11 -20.59 -46.29 -37.73
N LEU A 12 -21.10 -47.36 -37.10
CA LEU A 12 -21.03 -47.84 -35.72
C LEU A 12 -21.05 -46.87 -34.51
N SER A 13 -21.96 -47.22 -33.59
CA SER A 13 -21.99 -46.81 -32.18
C SER A 13 -20.80 -47.37 -31.39
N SER A 14 -20.36 -46.63 -30.36
CA SER A 14 -19.68 -47.22 -29.18
C SER A 14 -19.75 -46.31 -27.95
N PRO A 15 -19.60 -46.87 -26.72
CA PRO A 15 -20.26 -46.37 -25.52
C PRO A 15 -19.37 -45.59 -24.55
N SER A 16 -20.04 -44.85 -23.65
CA SER A 16 -19.71 -44.56 -22.24
C SER A 16 -18.28 -44.17 -21.83
N ARG A 17 -18.17 -42.98 -21.21
CA ARG A 17 -17.58 -42.83 -19.86
C ARG A 17 -17.97 -41.48 -19.25
N LYS A 18 -18.82 -41.50 -18.22
CA LYS A 18 -19.01 -40.35 -17.33
C LYS A 18 -17.75 -40.16 -16.51
N VAL A 19 -16.97 -39.11 -16.80
CA VAL A 19 -15.88 -38.68 -15.94
C VAL A 19 -16.47 -37.96 -14.74
N LYS A 20 -16.38 -38.58 -13.55
CA LYS A 20 -16.76 -37.98 -12.28
C LYS A 20 -15.68 -36.96 -11.91
N MET A 21 -15.91 -35.68 -12.20
CA MET A 21 -15.07 -34.56 -11.75
C MET A 21 -15.11 -34.50 -10.22
N LYS A 22 -14.00 -34.88 -9.56
CA LYS A 22 -13.80 -34.68 -8.11
C LYS A 22 -13.70 -33.18 -7.84
N ALA A 23 -14.68 -32.61 -7.15
CA ALA A 23 -14.63 -31.25 -6.65
C ALA A 23 -13.40 -31.09 -5.72
N LYS A 24 -12.38 -30.36 -6.18
CA LYS A 24 -11.27 -29.94 -5.32
C LYS A 24 -11.82 -28.90 -4.34
N ASN A 25 -11.84 -29.23 -3.06
CA ASN A 25 -12.15 -28.30 -1.96
C ASN A 25 -11.25 -27.06 -2.05
N ARG A 26 -11.75 -25.99 -2.70
CA ARG A 26 -11.15 -24.66 -2.60
C ARG A 26 -11.50 -24.14 -1.22
N ARG A 27 -10.56 -24.29 -0.27
CA ARG A 27 -10.61 -23.55 1.00
C ARG A 27 -10.78 -22.07 0.64
N PRO A 28 -11.80 -21.36 1.15
CA PRO A 28 -11.86 -19.93 0.94
C PRO A 28 -10.59 -19.35 1.57
N SER A 29 -9.76 -18.76 0.72
CA SER A 29 -8.72 -17.85 1.17
C SER A 29 -9.42 -16.85 2.10
N ARG A 30 -9.08 -16.90 3.39
CA ARG A 30 -9.36 -15.83 4.33
C ARG A 30 -8.63 -14.60 3.78
N ARG A 31 -9.25 -13.90 2.83
CA ARG A 31 -8.96 -12.50 2.56
C ARG A 31 -9.32 -11.81 3.86
N SER A 32 -8.32 -11.70 4.74
CA SER A 32 -8.34 -10.72 5.81
C SER A 32 -8.53 -9.39 5.11
N THR A 33 -9.77 -8.92 5.08
CA THR A 33 -10.09 -7.58 4.64
C THR A 33 -9.46 -6.69 5.71
N ARG A 34 -8.19 -6.29 5.51
CA ARG A 34 -7.65 -5.13 6.23
C ARG A 34 -8.62 -4.01 5.86
N ILE A 35 -9.51 -3.68 6.79
CA ILE A 35 -10.29 -2.47 6.69
C ILE A 35 -9.23 -1.38 6.61
N ALA A 36 -9.11 -0.73 5.46
CA ALA A 36 -8.21 0.39 5.29
C ALA A 36 -8.68 1.46 6.27
N GLN A 37 -7.97 1.62 7.38
CA GLN A 37 -8.24 2.67 8.34
C GLN A 37 -7.91 3.97 7.63
N VAL A 38 -8.94 4.78 7.35
CA VAL A 38 -8.75 6.15 6.89
C VAL A 38 -8.06 6.89 8.05
N PRO A 39 -6.85 7.45 7.86
CA PRO A 39 -6.19 8.21 8.90
C PRO A 39 -7.09 9.36 9.35
N ALA A 40 -7.24 9.55 10.65
CA ALA A 40 -7.93 10.72 11.16
C ALA A 40 -7.21 12.00 10.66
N PRO A 41 -7.93 13.08 10.36
CA PRO A 41 -7.31 14.32 9.90
C PRO A 41 -6.33 14.84 10.97
N TYR A 42 -5.19 15.36 10.52
CA TYR A 42 -4.21 15.95 11.41
C TYR A 42 -4.83 17.10 12.21
N ARG A 43 -4.67 17.06 13.54
CA ARG A 43 -5.09 18.13 14.45
C ARG A 43 -3.85 18.82 14.99
N TYR A 44 -3.72 20.11 14.70
CA TYR A 44 -2.65 20.92 15.28
C TYR A 44 -2.82 21.01 16.80
N GLU A 45 -1.74 20.69 17.51
CA GLU A 45 -1.63 20.91 18.95
C GLU A 45 -0.78 22.18 19.19
N PRO A 46 -1.24 23.14 20.02
CA PRO A 46 -0.43 24.30 20.39
C PRO A 46 0.86 23.90 21.11
N LEU A 47 1.87 24.75 21.02
CA LEU A 47 3.10 24.61 21.80
C LEU A 47 2.80 24.94 23.28
N PRO A 48 3.40 24.22 24.25
CA PRO A 48 3.07 24.40 25.66
C PRO A 48 3.61 25.71 26.27
N THR A 49 4.70 26.25 25.71
CA THR A 49 5.27 27.55 26.12
C THR A 49 5.63 28.39 24.90
N SER A 50 5.85 29.69 25.10
CA SER A 50 6.30 30.61 24.04
C SER A 50 7.75 30.37 23.59
N SER A 51 8.55 29.70 24.42
CA SER A 51 9.93 29.29 24.12
C SER A 51 10.03 27.89 23.54
N SER A 52 8.93 27.12 23.53
CA SER A 52 8.94 25.77 22.98
C SER A 52 9.00 25.81 21.45
N PHE A 53 9.66 24.81 20.86
CA PHE A 53 9.65 24.56 19.42
C PHE A 53 9.77 23.05 19.15
N ARG A 54 9.58 22.65 17.90
CA ARG A 54 9.54 21.25 17.49
C ARG A 54 10.73 20.94 16.59
N ILE A 55 11.38 19.81 16.84
CA ILE A 55 12.41 19.23 16.00
C ILE A 55 11.92 17.87 15.52
N LEU A 56 12.16 17.57 14.25
CA LEU A 56 12.03 16.21 13.71
C LEU A 56 13.42 15.63 13.56
N GLU A 57 13.73 14.59 14.33
CA GLU A 57 14.96 13.82 14.17
C GLU A 57 14.72 12.77 13.09
N LEU A 58 15.35 12.93 11.93
CA LEU A 58 15.20 11.99 10.81
C LEU A 58 15.91 10.67 11.13
N LEU A 59 15.22 9.56 10.95
CA LEU A 59 15.80 8.22 11.07
C LEU A 59 16.46 7.80 9.74
N PRO A 60 17.50 6.95 9.78
CA PRO A 60 18.14 6.46 8.57
C PRO A 60 17.15 5.73 7.65
N GLY A 61 17.25 5.98 6.34
CA GLY A 61 16.45 5.33 5.30
C GLY A 61 17.20 5.26 3.96
N ARG A 62 16.61 4.61 2.97
CA ARG A 62 17.12 4.53 1.60
C ARG A 62 16.29 5.39 0.66
N GLU A 63 16.81 5.63 -0.54
CA GLU A 63 16.03 6.26 -1.60
C GLU A 63 14.74 5.45 -1.88
N GLY A 64 13.61 6.15 -1.90
CA GLY A 64 12.28 5.55 -2.08
C GLY A 64 11.64 5.00 -0.80
N ASP A 65 12.36 4.94 0.32
CA ASP A 65 11.75 4.60 1.62
C ASP A 65 10.87 5.76 2.11
N LEU A 66 9.85 5.41 2.90
CA LEU A 66 9.06 6.41 3.62
C LEU A 66 9.92 7.13 4.64
N VAL A 67 9.77 8.45 4.73
CA VAL A 67 10.46 9.24 5.75
C VAL A 67 9.99 8.82 7.13
N GLN A 68 10.94 8.40 7.96
CA GLN A 68 10.74 8.06 9.36
C GLN A 68 11.44 9.08 10.25
N PHE A 69 10.81 9.47 11.35
CA PHE A 69 11.37 10.44 12.27
C PHE A 69 10.88 10.26 13.70
N ASN A 70 11.66 10.76 14.65
CA ASN A 70 11.22 11.00 16.01
C ASN A 70 10.79 12.46 16.18
N TYR A 71 9.77 12.69 16.99
CA TYR A 71 9.29 14.02 17.33
C TYR A 71 9.88 14.47 18.67
N ILE A 72 10.54 15.64 18.68
CA ILE A 72 11.17 16.21 19.87
C ILE A 72 10.58 17.60 20.11
N LEU A 73 10.08 17.82 21.33
CA LEU A 73 9.72 19.15 21.81
C LEU A 73 10.92 19.75 22.54
N ALA A 74 11.48 20.81 22.00
CA ALA A 74 12.64 21.52 22.54
C ALA A 74 12.25 22.90 23.08
N ASP A 75 13.14 23.53 23.84
CA ASP A 75 12.94 24.86 24.41
C ASP A 75 14.12 25.78 24.09
N TRP A 76 13.85 27.01 23.68
CA TRP A 76 14.87 28.00 23.31
C TRP A 76 15.83 28.37 24.45
N ASN A 77 15.43 28.21 25.71
CA ASN A 77 16.28 28.47 26.86
C ASN A 77 17.28 27.34 27.13
N SER A 78 17.11 26.19 26.48
CA SER A 78 18.00 25.04 26.56
C SER A 78 18.01 24.29 25.22
N PRO A 79 18.56 24.91 24.16
CA PRO A 79 18.43 24.36 22.82
C PRO A 79 19.31 23.11 22.67
N PRO A 80 18.78 22.02 22.07
CA PRO A 80 19.62 20.89 21.66
C PRO A 80 20.49 21.28 20.46
N GLU A 81 21.53 20.51 20.19
CA GLU A 81 22.27 20.61 18.94
C GLU A 81 21.44 20.00 17.79
N TYR A 82 21.34 20.71 16.67
CA TYR A 82 20.67 20.22 15.46
C TYR A 82 21.23 20.92 14.21
N GLU A 83 21.08 20.27 13.07
CA GLU A 83 21.34 20.88 11.75
C GLU A 83 20.00 21.28 11.11
N ALA A 84 19.91 22.52 10.64
CA ALA A 84 18.74 23.00 9.94
C ALA A 84 18.80 22.62 8.46
N ILE A 85 17.83 21.82 8.01
CA ILE A 85 17.69 21.47 6.59
C ILE A 85 16.80 22.50 5.92
N SER A 86 17.29 23.14 4.87
CA SER A 86 16.48 24.01 4.03
C SER A 86 15.67 23.17 3.04
N TYR A 87 14.35 23.36 3.02
CA TYR A 87 13.46 22.73 2.05
C TYR A 87 12.70 23.79 1.26
N ALA A 88 12.35 23.44 0.02
CA ALA A 88 11.37 24.19 -0.76
C ALA A 88 10.02 23.46 -0.67
N TRP A 89 8.93 24.23 -0.70
CA TRP A 89 7.60 23.65 -0.84
C TRP A 89 7.48 23.01 -2.22
N GLY A 90 7.11 21.73 -2.26
CA GLY A 90 6.80 21.00 -3.49
C GLY A 90 5.45 21.41 -4.07
N ALA A 91 5.04 20.74 -5.14
CA ALA A 91 3.71 20.92 -5.70
C ALA A 91 2.64 20.39 -4.71
N PRO A 92 1.47 21.05 -4.54
CA PRO A 92 0.46 20.61 -3.57
C PRO A 92 -0.12 19.21 -3.80
N ASP A 93 0.00 18.69 -5.02
CA ASP A 93 -0.40 17.35 -5.44
C ASP A 93 0.73 16.31 -5.28
N ASP A 94 1.97 16.74 -5.06
CA ASP A 94 3.12 15.88 -4.81
C ASP A 94 3.32 15.63 -3.31
N LYS A 95 2.45 14.77 -2.75
CA LYS A 95 2.46 14.41 -1.33
C LYS A 95 3.00 13.00 -1.12
N ALA A 96 3.90 12.87 -0.15
CA ALA A 96 4.38 11.58 0.33
C ALA A 96 3.78 11.23 1.70
N THR A 97 3.54 9.95 1.93
CA THR A 97 3.21 9.44 3.28
C THR A 97 4.46 9.50 4.14
N ILE A 98 4.32 9.93 5.39
CA ILE A 98 5.38 9.90 6.39
C ILE A 98 4.98 9.03 7.57
N LEU A 99 5.97 8.50 8.28
CA LEU A 99 5.77 7.61 9.42
C LEU A 99 6.25 8.28 10.70
N HIS A 100 5.36 8.39 11.68
CA HIS A 100 5.67 8.81 13.04
C HIS A 100 5.37 7.66 14.00
N GLU A 101 6.37 7.18 14.74
CA GLU A 101 6.25 6.02 15.65
C GLU A 101 5.59 4.78 14.98
N GLY A 102 5.87 4.57 13.69
CA GLY A 102 5.30 3.47 12.91
C GLY A 102 3.83 3.63 12.50
N LYS A 103 3.24 4.81 12.69
CA LYS A 103 1.89 5.16 12.23
C LYS A 103 1.94 6.11 11.04
N ASP A 104 1.07 5.88 10.07
CA ASP A 104 0.89 6.77 8.92
C ASP A 104 0.36 8.13 9.38
N LEU A 105 1.08 9.18 9.04
CA LEU A 105 0.67 10.56 9.30
C LEU A 105 0.31 11.23 7.97
N SER A 106 -0.96 11.59 7.81
CA SER A 106 -1.44 12.35 6.66
C SER A 106 -1.37 13.84 6.96
N VAL A 107 -0.48 14.55 6.27
CA VAL A 107 -0.35 16.00 6.34
C VAL A 107 -1.10 16.61 5.14
N PRO A 108 -1.97 17.62 5.36
CA PRO A 108 -2.78 18.23 4.31
C PRO A 108 -1.98 19.06 3.31
#